data_AF-A0A973CAB8-F1
#
_entry.id   AF-A0A973CAB8-F1
#
_cell.length_a   1.000
_cell.length_b   1.000
_cell.length_c   1.000
_cell.angle_alpha   90.00
_cell.angle_beta   90.00
_cell.angle_gamma   90.00
#
_symmetry.space_group_name_H-M   'P 1'
#
loop_
_entity.id
_entity.type
_entity.pdbx_description
1 polymer ?
#
loop_
_entity_poly.entity_id
_entity_poly.type
_entity_poly.pdbx_seq_one_letter_code
_entity_poly.pdbx_strand_id
1 'polypeptide(L)'
;MSMATKVGQFLASHNIDFSLVKHRHTASSFNSALSAHVSSSQVAKAVILRDIGGDYLMAVVPSNKHVLIGEINRQTGKQYYLLAEHELSTLFQDCEPGAIPSLGQIYGMDMLVDDLLFEQEQLFIESGDHMNLINLDKRQFGKAMGSLPHSHISGYSFKEGPLFERRDL
;
A
#
# COMPACT_ATOMS: atom_id res chain seq x y z
N MET A 1 9.46 -18.98 -7.38
CA MET A 1 8.07 -18.51 -7.47
C MET A 1 8.06 -17.20 -8.24
N SER A 2 6.95 -16.89 -8.89
CA SER A 2 6.77 -15.75 -9.79
C SER A 2 5.65 -14.86 -9.24
N MET A 3 5.70 -13.57 -9.58
CA MET A 3 4.64 -12.57 -9.41
C MET A 3 3.21 -13.15 -9.44
N ALA A 4 2.36 -12.62 -8.56
CA ALA A 4 0.94 -12.95 -8.47
C ALA A 4 0.25 -12.90 -9.85
N THR A 5 -0.58 -13.90 -10.12
CA THR A 5 -1.16 -14.10 -11.46
C THR A 5 -2.05 -12.93 -11.85
N LYS A 6 -2.88 -12.43 -10.92
CA LYS A 6 -3.77 -11.28 -11.16
C LYS A 6 -2.97 -10.02 -11.49
N VAL A 7 -1.84 -9.79 -10.82
CA VAL A 7 -0.97 -8.64 -11.05
C VAL A 7 -0.40 -8.68 -12.46
N GLY A 8 0.15 -9.83 -12.87
CA GLY A 8 0.67 -10.01 -14.23
C GLY A 8 -0.38 -9.78 -15.32
N GLN A 9 -1.59 -10.31 -15.11
CA GLN A 9 -2.71 -10.12 -16.04
C GLN A 9 -3.14 -8.65 -16.14
N PHE A 10 -3.18 -7.94 -15.01
CA PHE A 10 -3.52 -6.52 -14.98
C PHE A 10 -2.51 -5.67 -15.75
N LEU A 11 -1.22 -5.84 -15.45
CA LEU A 11 -0.15 -5.09 -16.11
C LEU A 11 -0.16 -5.33 -17.63
N ALA A 12 -0.33 -6.59 -18.05
CA ALA A 12 -0.41 -6.95 -19.46
C ALA A 12 -1.65 -6.36 -20.16
N SER A 13 -2.84 -6.51 -19.56
CA SER A 13 -4.09 -6.02 -20.17
C SER A 13 -4.17 -4.50 -20.29
N HIS A 14 -3.47 -3.77 -19.44
CA HIS A 14 -3.44 -2.30 -19.44
C HIS A 14 -2.21 -1.73 -20.17
N ASN A 15 -1.37 -2.57 -20.79
CA ASN A 15 -0.11 -2.18 -21.43
C ASN A 15 0.75 -1.31 -20.51
N ILE A 16 0.97 -1.79 -19.29
CA ILE A 16 1.77 -1.13 -18.26
C ILE A 16 3.16 -1.75 -18.29
N ASP A 17 4.15 -0.96 -18.69
CA ASP A 17 5.54 -1.38 -18.66
C ASP A 17 6.06 -1.35 -17.23
N PHE A 18 6.90 -2.32 -16.88
CA PHE A 18 7.47 -2.42 -15.54
C PHE A 18 8.84 -3.09 -15.57
N SER A 19 9.59 -2.91 -14.49
CA SER A 19 10.77 -3.72 -14.19
C SER A 19 10.64 -4.37 -12.81
N LEU A 20 11.34 -5.48 -12.59
CA LEU A 20 11.35 -6.14 -11.28
C LEU A 20 12.63 -5.82 -10.53
N VAL A 21 12.48 -5.43 -9.27
CA VAL A 21 13.60 -5.25 -8.33
C VAL A 21 13.56 -6.39 -7.32
N LYS A 22 14.60 -7.22 -7.36
CA LYS A 22 14.76 -8.35 -6.45
C LYS A 22 15.26 -7.89 -5.09
N HIS A 23 14.74 -8.51 -4.05
CA HIS A 23 15.22 -8.35 -2.68
C HIS A 23 15.19 -9.67 -1.91
N ARG A 24 15.73 -9.68 -0.70
CA ARG A 24 15.60 -10.83 0.20
C ARG A 24 14.16 -10.92 0.68
N HIS A 25 13.69 -12.12 0.97
CA HIS A 25 12.38 -12.30 1.59
C HIS A 25 12.25 -11.47 2.87
N THR A 26 11.20 -10.68 2.98
CA THR A 26 10.94 -9.75 4.09
C THR A 26 9.49 -9.85 4.57
N ALA A 27 9.20 -9.39 5.79
CA ALA A 27 7.86 -9.50 6.38
C ALA A 27 7.00 -8.23 6.24
N SER A 28 7.48 -7.17 5.58
CA SER A 28 6.72 -5.94 5.37
C SER A 28 7.28 -5.13 4.21
N SER A 29 6.45 -4.31 3.55
CA SER A 29 6.88 -3.44 2.45
C SER A 29 7.95 -2.42 2.83
N PHE A 30 8.00 -1.99 4.09
CA PHE A 30 9.09 -1.15 4.59
C PHE A 30 10.41 -1.91 4.59
N ASN A 31 10.41 -3.18 5.03
CA ASN A 31 11.58 -4.04 4.99
C ASN A 31 11.95 -4.43 3.55
N SER A 32 10.96 -4.63 2.67
CA SER A 32 11.18 -4.84 1.23
C SER A 32 11.93 -3.66 0.62
N ALA A 33 11.53 -2.42 0.94
CA ALA A 33 12.21 -1.20 0.51
C ALA A 33 13.69 -1.19 0.92
N LEU A 34 13.97 -1.46 2.20
CA LEU A 34 15.33 -1.50 2.74
C LEU A 34 16.16 -2.60 2.07
N SER A 35 15.60 -3.80 1.90
CA SER A 35 16.31 -4.91 1.27
C SER A 35 16.53 -4.72 -0.23
N ALA A 36 15.68 -3.95 -0.90
CA ALA A 36 15.81 -3.58 -2.31
C ALA A 36 16.71 -2.35 -2.53
N HIS A 37 17.17 -1.70 -1.45
CA HIS A 37 17.94 -0.45 -1.49
C HIS A 37 17.20 0.69 -2.22
N VAL A 38 15.88 0.77 -2.06
CA VAL A 38 15.02 1.85 -2.59
C VAL A 38 14.45 2.70 -1.46
N SER A 39 14.02 3.92 -1.76
CA SER A 39 13.41 4.77 -0.75
C SER A 39 12.09 4.18 -0.28
N SER A 40 11.89 4.07 1.03
CA SER A 40 10.63 3.63 1.62
C SER A 40 9.46 4.58 1.34
N SER A 41 9.72 5.84 0.97
CA SER A 41 8.68 6.76 0.48
C SER A 41 8.16 6.41 -0.91
N GLN A 42 8.93 5.66 -1.70
CA GLN A 42 8.58 5.24 -3.07
C GLN A 42 7.91 3.86 -3.10
N VAL A 43 7.98 3.10 -2.00
CA VAL A 43 7.28 1.81 -1.91
C VAL A 43 5.87 2.05 -1.41
N ALA A 44 4.87 1.74 -2.25
CA ALA A 44 3.47 1.79 -1.87
C ALA A 44 3.11 0.52 -1.09
N LYS A 45 2.45 0.70 0.07
CA LYS A 45 1.88 -0.41 0.83
C LYS A 45 0.37 -0.36 0.81
N ALA A 46 -0.24 -1.53 0.72
CA ALA A 46 -1.67 -1.72 0.84
C ALA A 46 -2.06 -1.92 2.31
N VAL A 47 -3.09 -1.20 2.76
CA VAL A 47 -3.73 -1.36 4.06
C VAL A 47 -5.21 -1.57 3.84
N ILE A 48 -5.72 -2.73 4.23
CA ILE A 48 -7.10 -3.11 3.97
C ILE A 48 -7.97 -2.69 5.16
N LEU A 49 -8.98 -1.89 4.83
CA LEU A 49 -9.99 -1.45 5.74
C LEU A 49 -11.32 -2.10 5.37
N ARG A 50 -12.19 -2.26 6.36
CA ARG A 50 -13.56 -2.71 6.18
C ARG A 50 -14.51 -1.76 6.89
N ASP A 51 -15.61 -1.41 6.25
CA ASP A 51 -16.65 -0.61 6.92
C ASP A 51 -17.67 -1.51 7.66
N ILE A 52 -18.56 -0.88 8.42
CA ILE A 52 -19.63 -1.58 9.17
C ILE A 52 -20.60 -2.31 8.22
N GLY A 53 -20.77 -1.82 6.98
CA GLY A 53 -21.58 -2.45 5.94
C GLY A 53 -20.93 -3.70 5.34
N GLY A 54 -19.63 -3.88 5.56
CA GLY A 54 -18.85 -5.01 5.11
C GLY A 54 -18.05 -4.73 3.83
N ASP A 55 -18.13 -3.53 3.26
CA ASP A 55 -17.38 -3.14 2.06
C ASP A 55 -15.89 -2.98 2.39
N TYR A 56 -15.04 -3.38 1.45
CA TYR A 56 -13.59 -3.26 1.57
C TYR A 56 -13.07 -1.99 0.90
N LEU A 57 -12.11 -1.34 1.57
CA LEU A 57 -11.34 -0.24 1.03
C LEU A 57 -9.84 -0.55 1.18
N MET A 58 -9.11 -0.52 0.07
CA MET A 58 -7.65 -0.54 0.08
C MET A 58 -7.12 0.89 0.16
N ALA A 59 -6.60 1.27 1.33
CA ALA A 59 -5.82 2.48 1.50
C ALA A 59 -4.38 2.22 1.05
N VAL A 60 -3.90 3.00 0.08
CA VAL A 60 -2.53 2.86 -0.46
C VAL A 60 -1.70 4.05 -0.01
N VAL A 61 -0.64 3.79 0.76
CA VAL A 61 0.20 4.85 1.37
C VAL A 61 1.69 4.52 1.20
N PRO A 62 2.61 5.51 1.36
CA PRO A 62 4.03 5.22 1.43
C PRO A 62 4.38 4.23 2.56
N SER A 63 5.35 3.35 2.34
CA SER A 63 5.68 2.28 3.29
C SER A 63 6.19 2.82 4.63
N ASN A 64 6.79 4.02 4.63
CA ASN A 64 7.28 4.74 5.81
C ASN A 64 6.21 5.59 6.54
N LYS A 65 4.94 5.53 6.13
CA LYS A 65 3.83 6.27 6.74
C LYS A 65 2.79 5.33 7.34
N HIS A 66 1.92 5.83 8.22
CA HIS A 66 0.77 5.09 8.73
C HIS A 66 -0.52 5.66 8.16
N VAL A 67 -1.49 4.80 7.88
CA VAL A 67 -2.83 5.21 7.47
C VAL A 67 -3.52 5.94 8.62
N LEU A 68 -4.10 7.09 8.30
CA LEU A 68 -4.92 7.88 9.22
C LEU A 68 -6.39 7.51 9.02
N ILE A 69 -6.83 6.39 9.61
CA ILE A 69 -8.20 5.88 9.45
C ILE A 69 -9.25 6.94 9.83
N GLY A 70 -8.97 7.75 10.86
CA GLY A 70 -9.85 8.87 11.24
C GLY A 70 -10.02 9.93 10.16
N GLU A 71 -9.00 10.19 9.33
CA GLU A 71 -9.09 11.10 8.18
C GLU A 71 -9.92 10.46 7.06
N ILE A 72 -9.68 9.19 6.74
CA ILE A 72 -10.47 8.44 5.77
C ILE A 72 -11.95 8.44 6.18
N ASN A 73 -12.27 8.19 7.45
CA ASN A 73 -13.64 8.20 7.95
C ASN A 73 -14.30 9.59 7.78
N ARG A 74 -13.56 10.68 8.06
CA ARG A 74 -14.07 12.04 7.86
C ARG A 74 -14.38 12.34 6.40
N GLN A 75 -13.48 11.97 5.49
CA GLN A 75 -13.61 12.28 4.06
C GLN A 75 -14.70 11.45 3.38
N THR A 76 -14.82 10.17 3.76
CA THR A 76 -15.78 9.24 3.15
C THR A 76 -17.16 9.26 3.82
N GLY A 77 -17.25 9.76 5.04
CA GLY A 77 -18.47 9.68 5.87
C GLY A 77 -18.79 8.25 6.35
N LYS A 78 -17.88 7.28 6.14
CA LYS A 78 -18.01 5.89 6.57
C LYS A 78 -17.17 5.62 7.82
N GLN A 79 -17.51 4.59 8.56
CA GLN A 79 -16.73 4.13 9.70
C GLN A 79 -15.96 2.87 9.32
N TYR A 80 -14.66 3.04 9.06
CA TYR A 80 -13.74 1.95 8.74
C TYR A 80 -12.97 1.44 9.96
N TYR A 81 -12.60 0.17 9.91
CA TYR A 81 -11.66 -0.49 10.81
C TYR A 81 -10.61 -1.27 10.01
N LEU A 82 -9.43 -1.45 10.62
CA LEU A 82 -8.34 -2.22 10.03
C LEU A 82 -8.70 -3.70 10.02
N LEU A 83 -8.52 -4.35 8.87
CA LEU A 83 -8.73 -5.77 8.72
C LEU A 83 -7.52 -6.55 9.27
N ALA A 84 -7.76 -7.67 9.96
CA ALA A 84 -6.68 -8.45 10.55
C ALA A 84 -5.95 -9.30 9.50
N GLU A 85 -4.66 -9.55 9.72
CA GLU A 85 -3.80 -10.25 8.75
C GLU A 85 -4.33 -11.64 8.35
N HIS A 86 -4.90 -12.39 9.29
CA HIS A 86 -5.46 -13.71 9.03
C HIS A 86 -6.66 -13.68 8.07
N GLU A 87 -7.38 -12.56 7.98
CA GLU A 87 -8.48 -12.38 7.03
C GLU A 87 -7.94 -12.06 5.63
N LEU A 88 -6.77 -11.42 5.51
CA LEU A 88 -6.17 -11.02 4.24
C LEU A 88 -5.83 -12.23 3.36
N SER A 89 -5.38 -13.34 3.94
CA SER A 89 -5.07 -14.57 3.20
C SER A 89 -6.27 -15.11 2.40
N THR A 90 -7.51 -14.81 2.82
CA THR A 90 -8.71 -15.22 2.09
C THR A 90 -9.02 -14.32 0.90
N LEU A 91 -8.57 -13.06 0.94
CA LEU A 91 -8.78 -12.04 -0.10
C LEU A 91 -7.68 -12.08 -1.17
N PHE A 92 -6.44 -12.40 -0.76
CA PHE A 92 -5.24 -12.40 -1.63
C PHE A 92 -4.68 -13.82 -1.81
N GLN A 93 -5.51 -14.72 -2.34
CA GLN A 93 -5.19 -16.15 -2.46
C GLN A 93 -4.04 -16.47 -3.43
N ASP A 94 -3.69 -15.53 -4.31
CA ASP A 94 -2.57 -15.64 -5.26
C ASP A 94 -1.31 -14.87 -4.80
N CYS A 95 -1.29 -14.41 -3.54
CA CYS A 95 -0.16 -13.74 -2.93
C CYS A 95 0.35 -14.51 -1.71
N GLU A 96 1.65 -14.41 -1.45
CA GLU A 96 2.21 -14.82 -0.18
C GLU A 96 1.69 -13.89 0.95
N PRO A 97 1.41 -14.41 2.16
CA PRO A 97 0.90 -13.61 3.28
C PRO A 97 1.78 -12.40 3.58
N GLY A 98 1.22 -11.19 3.48
CA GLY A 98 1.94 -9.93 3.69
C GLY A 98 2.57 -9.32 2.43
N ALA A 99 2.59 -10.02 1.29
CA ALA A 99 3.09 -9.52 0.00
C ALA A 99 1.98 -8.84 -0.81
N ILE A 100 1.11 -8.06 -0.16
CA ILE A 100 -0.12 -7.58 -0.78
C ILE A 100 0.20 -6.49 -1.82
N PRO A 101 -0.10 -6.71 -3.11
CA PRO A 101 0.11 -5.70 -4.14
C PRO A 101 -0.85 -4.53 -3.93
N SER A 102 -0.37 -3.30 -4.18
CA SER A 102 -1.18 -2.08 -4.06
C SER A 102 -2.13 -1.89 -5.26
N LEU A 103 -2.90 -2.92 -5.61
CA LEU A 103 -3.79 -2.96 -6.78
C LEU A 103 -5.18 -3.52 -6.41
N GLY A 104 -5.90 -2.87 -5.50
CA GLY A 104 -7.21 -3.32 -4.98
C GLY A 104 -8.27 -3.61 -6.05
N GLN A 105 -8.23 -2.90 -7.18
CA GLN A 105 -9.14 -3.09 -8.32
C GLN A 105 -9.13 -4.53 -8.89
N ILE A 106 -8.01 -5.25 -8.83
CA ILE A 106 -7.91 -6.63 -9.35
C ILE A 106 -8.46 -7.68 -8.35
N TYR A 107 -8.76 -7.22 -7.13
CA TYR A 107 -9.38 -7.97 -6.04
C TYR A 107 -10.81 -7.48 -5.75
N GLY A 108 -11.37 -6.59 -6.58
CA GLY A 108 -12.74 -6.08 -6.42
C GLY A 108 -12.94 -5.18 -5.20
N MET A 109 -11.90 -4.44 -4.81
CA MET A 109 -11.95 -3.50 -3.68
C MET A 109 -11.93 -2.06 -4.17
N ASP A 110 -12.66 -1.19 -3.48
CA ASP A 110 -12.46 0.25 -3.62
C ASP A 110 -11.04 0.64 -3.19
N MET A 111 -10.53 1.73 -3.75
CA MET A 111 -9.18 2.22 -3.46
C MET A 111 -9.20 3.70 -3.09
N LEU A 112 -8.34 4.06 -2.15
CA LEU A 112 -8.00 5.45 -1.84
C LEU A 112 -6.48 5.56 -1.74
N VAL A 113 -5.88 6.37 -2.61
CA VAL A 113 -4.43 6.48 -2.76
C VAL A 113 -3.92 7.77 -2.11
N ASP A 114 -2.81 7.69 -1.39
CA ASP A 114 -2.20 8.87 -0.76
C ASP A 114 -1.55 9.80 -1.78
N ASP A 115 -1.79 11.10 -1.63
CA ASP A 115 -1.23 12.15 -2.51
C ASP A 115 0.31 12.08 -2.63
N LEU A 116 1.01 11.70 -1.55
CA LEU A 116 2.47 11.61 -1.54
C LEU A 116 3.04 10.61 -2.55
N LEU A 117 2.24 9.62 -2.98
CA LEU A 117 2.66 8.63 -3.99
C LEU A 117 2.66 9.23 -5.40
N PHE A 118 1.77 10.19 -5.68
CA PHE A 118 1.73 10.91 -6.96
C PHE A 118 2.85 11.94 -7.11
N GLU A 119 3.47 12.33 -6.00
CA GLU A 119 4.67 13.18 -5.99
C GLU A 119 5.95 12.42 -6.38
N GLN A 120 5.93 11.08 -6.36
CA GLN A 120 7.11 10.27 -6.68
C GLN A 120 7.33 10.13 -8.19
N GLU A 121 8.59 10.15 -8.62
CA GLU A 121 8.99 9.89 -10.02
C GLU A 121 9.06 8.39 -10.35
N GLN A 122 9.26 7.57 -9.33
CA GLN A 122 9.21 6.10 -9.40
C GLN A 122 8.38 5.59 -8.24
N LEU A 123 7.62 4.54 -8.51
CA LEU A 123 6.80 3.85 -7.53
C LEU A 123 7.08 2.35 -7.54
N PHE A 124 7.23 1.78 -6.36
CA PHE A 124 7.40 0.35 -6.17
C PHE A 124 6.17 -0.25 -5.48
N ILE A 125 5.68 -1.37 -5.98
CA ILE A 125 4.60 -2.13 -5.34
C ILE A 125 5.03 -3.58 -5.14
N GLU A 126 4.48 -4.25 -4.12
CA GLU A 126 4.67 -5.69 -3.95
C GLU A 126 4.18 -6.46 -5.18
N SER A 127 4.91 -7.49 -5.58
CA SER A 127 4.53 -8.35 -6.71
C SER A 127 3.68 -9.56 -6.31
N GLY A 128 3.49 -9.80 -5.02
CA GLY A 128 2.79 -10.96 -4.49
C GLY A 128 3.68 -12.13 -4.02
N ASP A 129 5.00 -12.05 -4.20
CA ASP A 129 5.93 -13.17 -3.93
C ASP A 129 7.02 -12.88 -2.87
N HIS A 130 6.92 -11.76 -2.13
CA HIS A 130 7.87 -11.29 -1.11
C HIS A 130 9.35 -11.18 -1.52
N MET A 131 9.68 -11.40 -2.79
CA MET A 131 11.05 -11.40 -3.30
C MET A 131 11.25 -10.40 -4.42
N ASN A 132 10.17 -9.88 -5.00
CA ASN A 132 10.20 -8.88 -6.05
C ASN A 132 9.27 -7.71 -5.75
N LEU A 133 9.80 -6.50 -5.92
CA LEU A 133 9.02 -5.29 -6.13
C LEU A 133 8.86 -5.03 -7.62
N ILE A 134 7.68 -4.57 -8.01
CA ILE A 134 7.40 -4.05 -9.35
C ILE A 134 7.71 -2.55 -9.33
N ASN A 135 8.65 -2.12 -10.17
CA ASN A 135 8.97 -0.72 -10.37
C ASN A 135 8.20 -0.15 -11.56
N LEU A 136 7.46 0.91 -11.30
CA LEU A 136 6.72 1.71 -12.28
C LEU A 136 7.30 3.12 -12.30
N ASP A 137 7.57 3.65 -13.48
CA ASP A 137 7.79 5.08 -13.62
C ASP A 137 6.46 5.85 -13.43
N LYS A 138 6.55 7.17 -13.29
CA LYS A 138 5.38 8.06 -13.13
C LYS A 138 4.30 7.89 -14.20
N ARG A 139 4.67 7.63 -15.46
CA ARG A 139 3.72 7.43 -16.55
C ARG A 139 2.96 6.12 -16.38
N GLN A 140 3.67 5.04 -16.07
CA GLN A 140 3.09 3.71 -15.88
C GLN A 140 2.27 3.65 -14.59
N PHE A 141 2.72 4.33 -13.53
CA PHE A 141 1.92 4.54 -12.33
C PHE A 141 0.62 5.30 -12.63
N GLY A 142 0.69 6.37 -13.43
CA GLY A 142 -0.50 7.10 -13.88
C GLY A 142 -1.50 6.21 -14.63
N LYS A 143 -1.05 5.26 -15.45
CA LYS A 143 -1.93 4.26 -16.06
C LYS A 143 -2.56 3.32 -15.03
N ALA A 144 -1.81 2.91 -14.02
CA ALA A 144 -2.26 1.96 -13.01
C ALA A 144 -3.27 2.55 -12.02
N MET A 145 -3.05 3.81 -11.61
CA MET A 145 -3.74 4.42 -10.46
C MET A 145 -4.19 5.87 -10.68
N GLY A 146 -3.89 6.51 -11.81
CA GLY A 146 -4.13 7.94 -12.02
C GLY A 146 -5.60 8.36 -12.06
N SER A 147 -6.54 7.43 -12.25
CA SER A 147 -7.98 7.68 -12.20
C SER A 147 -8.62 7.30 -10.87
N LEU A 148 -7.84 6.80 -9.91
CA LEU A 148 -8.35 6.39 -8.60
C LEU A 148 -8.58 7.60 -7.70
N PRO A 149 -9.54 7.53 -6.75
CA PRO A 149 -9.65 8.52 -5.69
C PRO A 149 -8.34 8.68 -4.92
N HIS A 150 -7.93 9.92 -4.68
CA HIS A 150 -6.73 10.22 -3.93
C HIS A 150 -6.91 11.42 -3.00
N SER A 151 -6.18 11.41 -1.89
CA SER A 151 -6.18 12.45 -0.87
C SER A 151 -5.06 12.20 0.13
N HIS A 152 -4.75 13.18 0.97
CA HIS A 152 -3.82 12.99 2.07
C HIS A 152 -4.42 12.10 3.17
N ILE A 153 -4.00 10.84 3.25
CA ILE A 153 -4.56 9.82 4.16
C ILE A 153 -3.51 9.17 5.06
N SER A 154 -2.29 9.69 5.08
CA SER A 154 -1.19 9.11 5.83
C SER A 154 -0.42 10.13 6.68
N GLY A 155 0.31 9.63 7.68
CA GLY A 155 1.10 10.45 8.59
C GLY A 155 2.30 9.68 9.13
N TYR A 156 3.23 10.39 9.78
CA TYR A 156 4.22 9.70 10.61
C TYR A 156 3.55 9.25 11.91
N SER A 157 3.89 8.08 12.41
CA SER A 157 3.46 7.68 13.75
C SER A 157 4.09 8.64 14.76
N PHE A 158 3.28 9.43 15.44
CA PHE A 158 3.70 10.02 16.71
C PHE A 158 3.84 8.85 17.68
N LYS A 159 5.05 8.33 17.85
CA LYS A 159 5.36 7.76 19.16
C LYS A 159 5.14 8.90 20.14
N GLU A 160 4.24 8.72 21.10
CA GLU A 160 4.28 9.51 22.32
C GLU A 160 5.72 9.43 22.85
N GLY A 161 6.49 10.50 22.65
CA GLY A 161 7.68 10.72 23.44
C GLY A 161 7.21 10.84 24.89
N PRO A 162 8.03 10.42 25.88
CA PRO A 162 7.63 10.56 27.27
C PRO A 162 7.20 12.01 27.50
N LEU A 163 5.99 12.18 28.02
CA LEU A 163 5.53 13.43 28.60
C LEU A 163 6.63 13.85 29.59
N PHE A 164 7.48 14.78 29.19
CA PHE A 164 8.30 15.50 30.15
C PHE A 164 7.29 16.17 31.08
N GLU A 165 7.10 15.58 32.26
CA GLU A 165 6.53 16.29 33.40
C GLU A 165 7.23 17.64 33.45
N ARG A 166 6.47 18.69 33.17
CA ARG A 166 6.79 20.01 33.69
C ARG A 166 6.81 19.85 35.20
N ARG A 167 7.98 19.62 35.76
CA ARG A 167 8.26 19.99 37.14
C ARG A 167 8.53 21.47 37.10
N ASP A 168 7.48 22.21 37.38
CA ASP A 168 7.61 23.51 38.03
C ASP A 168 8.40 23.27 39.33
N LEU A 169 9.63 23.77 39.41
CA LEU A 169 10.32 24.29 40.60
C LEU A 169 11.60 25.01 40.15
#